data_AF-A0A5R2N8G1-F1
#
_entry.id   AF-A0A5R2N8G1-F1
#
_cell.length_a   1.000
_cell.length_b   1.000
_cell.length_c   1.000
_cell.angle_alpha   90.00
_cell.angle_beta   90.00
_cell.angle_gamma   90.00
#
_symmetry.space_group_name_H-M   'P 1'
#
loop_
_entity.id
_entity.type
_entity.pdbx_description
1 polymer ?
#
loop_
_entity_poly.entity_id
_entity_poly.type
_entity_poly.pdbx_seq_one_letter_code
_entity_poly.pdbx_strand_id
1 'polypeptide(L)'
;MTTITTTAPPRARKLVGAGRRQWIGLLYVAPAVALVMLFFVIPLGMTAWMSLHNWPLMGEHSFIGLGNYWAILRDARFWNALRFTGYYTLIVTIAIFAVAFPLAIFIERPRPFTNLYRT
;
A
#
# COMPACT_ATOMS: atom_id res chain seq x y z
N MET A 1 34.66 35.56 -41.99
CA MET A 1 33.32 36.14 -42.22
C MET A 1 32.35 35.37 -41.34
N THR A 2 31.84 36.05 -40.32
CA THR A 2 31.07 35.54 -39.18
C THR A 2 29.59 35.45 -39.53
N THR A 3 28.93 34.32 -39.28
CA THR A 3 27.46 34.31 -39.15
C THR A 3 27.06 33.39 -38.01
N ILE A 4 26.83 34.02 -36.87
CA ILE A 4 26.18 33.50 -35.67
C ILE A 4 24.68 33.47 -35.98
N THR A 5 24.12 32.29 -36.25
CA THR A 5 22.68 32.13 -36.44
C THR A 5 21.99 32.06 -35.07
N THR A 6 21.47 33.21 -34.66
CA THR A 6 20.27 33.45 -33.84
C THR A 6 19.69 32.23 -33.10
N THR A 7 19.86 32.25 -31.78
CA THR A 7 19.09 31.49 -30.80
C THR A 7 17.59 31.79 -30.94
N ALA A 8 16.81 30.78 -31.30
CA ALA A 8 15.35 30.83 -31.24
C ALA A 8 14.90 30.98 -29.77
N PRO A 9 13.86 31.79 -29.48
CA PRO A 9 13.39 31.97 -28.11
C PRO A 9 12.78 30.67 -27.58
N PRO A 10 12.91 30.37 -26.26
CA PRO A 10 12.22 29.25 -25.67
C PRO A 10 10.71 29.54 -25.72
N ARG A 11 9.96 28.75 -26.50
CA ARG A 11 8.49 28.80 -26.47
C ARG A 11 8.04 28.51 -25.05
N ALA A 12 7.62 29.55 -24.34
CA ALA A 12 6.97 29.44 -23.04
C ALA A 12 5.75 28.52 -23.19
N ARG A 13 5.89 27.29 -22.71
CA ARG A 13 4.81 26.30 -22.65
C ARG A 13 3.78 26.87 -21.68
N LYS A 14 2.69 27.43 -22.21
CA LYS A 14 1.58 27.99 -21.41
C LYS A 14 1.16 26.95 -20.37
N LEU A 15 1.50 27.19 -19.10
CA LEU A 15 0.99 26.50 -17.92
C LEU A 15 -0.47 26.90 -17.66
N VAL A 16 -1.30 26.93 -18.70
CA VAL A 16 -2.71 27.33 -18.60
C VAL A 16 -3.52 26.05 -18.67
N GLY A 17 -3.75 25.44 -17.51
CA GLY A 17 -4.58 24.23 -17.41
C GLY A 17 -4.40 23.35 -16.18
N ALA A 18 -3.59 23.73 -15.18
CA ALA A 18 -3.35 22.90 -14.00
C ALA A 18 -4.63 22.61 -13.19
N GLY A 19 -5.48 23.62 -12.97
CA GLY A 19 -6.70 23.49 -12.16
C GLY A 19 -7.78 22.62 -12.81
N ARG A 20 -8.17 22.87 -14.07
CA ARG A 20 -9.28 22.14 -14.72
C ARG A 20 -8.92 20.67 -15.01
N ARG A 21 -7.64 20.36 -15.22
CA ARG A 21 -7.15 18.98 -15.41
C ARG A 21 -7.19 18.16 -14.11
N GLN A 22 -6.98 18.78 -12.95
CA GLN A 22 -7.06 18.10 -11.65
C GLN A 22 -8.48 17.59 -11.35
N TRP A 23 -9.52 18.39 -11.56
CA TRP A 23 -10.91 17.97 -11.29
C TRP A 23 -11.35 16.79 -12.18
N ILE A 24 -10.95 16.79 -13.46
CA ILE A 24 -11.22 15.69 -14.38
C ILE A 24 -10.45 14.43 -13.92
N GLY A 25 -9.19 14.58 -13.50
CA GLY A 25 -8.40 13.49 -12.91
C GLY A 25 -9.06 12.89 -11.66
N LEU A 26 -9.59 13.71 -10.75
CA LEU A 26 -10.34 13.22 -9.60
C LEU A 26 -11.61 12.47 -10.01
N LEU A 27 -12.35 12.93 -11.03
CA LEU A 27 -13.52 12.21 -11.53
C LEU A 27 -13.18 10.81 -12.08
N TYR A 28 -12.01 10.66 -12.71
CA TYR A 28 -11.54 9.35 -13.20
C TYR A 28 -11.25 8.36 -12.07
N VAL A 29 -10.71 8.85 -10.94
CA VAL A 29 -10.41 8.00 -9.78
C VAL A 29 -11.62 7.87 -8.84
N ALA A 30 -12.62 8.76 -8.95
CA ALA A 30 -13.83 8.78 -8.12
C ALA A 30 -14.54 7.41 -7.99
N PRO A 31 -14.78 6.61 -9.05
CA PRO A 31 -15.40 5.30 -8.89
C PRO A 31 -14.54 4.33 -8.07
N ALA A 32 -13.22 4.35 -8.25
CA ALA A 32 -12.31 3.53 -7.45
C ALA A 32 -12.29 3.98 -5.98
N VAL A 33 -12.24 5.30 -5.72
CA VAL A 33 -12.33 5.85 -4.36
C VAL A 33 -13.66 5.50 -3.71
N ALA A 34 -14.77 5.60 -4.44
CA ALA A 34 -16.08 5.25 -3.91
C ALA A 34 -16.14 3.78 -3.49
N LEU A 35 -15.59 2.86 -4.30
CA LEU A 35 -15.49 1.45 -3.94
C LEU A 35 -14.60 1.22 -2.72
N VAL A 36 -13.43 1.85 -2.65
CA VAL A 36 -12.54 1.77 -1.47
C VAL A 36 -13.25 2.32 -0.22
N MET A 37 -13.95 3.44 -0.35
CA MET A 37 -14.69 4.03 0.77
C MET A 37 -15.79 3.07 1.25
N LEU A 38 -16.59 2.54 0.33
CA LEU A 38 -17.75 1.70 0.64
C LEU A 38 -17.35 0.34 1.22
N PHE A 39 -16.37 -0.33 0.62
CA PHE A 39 -16.03 -1.72 0.96
C PHE A 39 -14.85 -1.85 1.93
N PHE A 40 -14.08 -0.79 2.14
CA PHE A 40 -12.93 -0.83 3.03
C PHE A 40 -13.03 0.19 4.17
N VAL A 41 -13.13 1.48 3.85
CA VAL A 41 -13.05 2.55 4.86
C VAL A 41 -14.27 2.55 5.78
N ILE A 42 -15.49 2.41 5.24
CA ILE A 42 -16.71 2.34 6.04
C ILE A 42 -16.70 1.12 6.97
N PRO A 43 -16.48 -0.13 6.50
CA PRO A 43 -16.37 -1.29 7.37
C PRO A 43 -15.25 -1.18 8.42
N LEU A 44 -14.11 -0.59 8.05
CA LEU A 44 -13.01 -0.35 8.99
C LEU A 44 -13.42 0.62 10.10
N GLY A 45 -14.11 1.71 9.75
CA GLY A 45 -14.68 2.65 10.72
C GLY A 45 -15.72 2.01 11.63
N MET A 46 -16.60 1.16 11.09
CA MET A 46 -17.55 0.38 11.89
C MET A 46 -16.85 -0.57 12.85
N THR A 47 -15.77 -1.22 12.41
CA THR A 47 -14.97 -2.13 13.25
C THR A 47 -14.26 -1.37 14.37
N ALA A 48 -13.74 -0.17 14.08
CA ALA A 48 -13.15 0.72 15.09
C ALA A 48 -14.21 1.25 16.08
N TRP A 49 -15.44 1.50 15.64
CA TRP A 49 -16.54 1.84 16.53
C TRP A 49 -16.92 0.66 17.43
N MET A 50 -17.06 -0.53 16.84
CA MET A 50 -17.33 -1.78 17.53
C MET A 50 -16.24 -2.11 18.56
N SER A 51 -14.96 -1.85 18.28
CA SER A 51 -13.87 -2.15 19.22
C SER A 51 -13.96 -1.35 20.52
N LEU A 52 -14.70 -0.24 20.53
CA LEU A 52 -14.97 0.57 21.72
C LEU A 52 -16.27 0.20 22.45
N HIS A 53 -17.06 -0.71 21.89
CA HIS A 53 -18.33 -1.16 22.43
C HIS A 53 -18.24 -2.64 22.83
N ASN A 54 -19.10 -3.04 23.76
CA ASN A 54 -19.43 -4.43 23.96
C ASN A 54 -20.54 -4.78 22.96
N TRP A 55 -20.23 -5.57 21.94
CA TRP A 55 -21.18 -6.09 20.95
C TRP A 55 -21.35 -7.60 21.13
N PRO A 56 -22.18 -8.04 22.09
CA PRO A 56 -22.51 -9.46 22.23
C PRO A 56 -23.38 -9.93 21.05
N LEU A 57 -23.34 -11.23 20.73
CA LEU A 57 -24.20 -11.82 19.68
C LEU A 57 -25.70 -11.69 20.01
N MET A 58 -26.04 -11.60 21.30
CA MET A 58 -27.40 -11.48 21.82
C MET A 58 -27.38 -10.44 22.95
N GLY A 59 -28.34 -9.52 22.97
CA GLY A 59 -28.47 -8.48 24.01
C GLY A 59 -28.19 -7.06 23.49
N GLU A 60 -28.14 -6.09 24.41
CA GLU A 60 -27.92 -4.69 24.09
C GLU A 60 -26.44 -4.33 23.94
N HIS A 61 -26.15 -3.45 22.99
CA HIS A 61 -24.81 -2.92 22.77
C HIS A 61 -24.52 -1.81 23.79
N SER A 62 -23.39 -1.91 24.50
CA SER A 62 -22.99 -0.89 25.47
C SER A 62 -21.63 -0.29 25.12
N PHE A 63 -21.46 1.02 25.33
CA PHE A 63 -20.17 1.67 25.16
C PHE A 63 -19.29 1.37 26.38
N ILE A 64 -18.12 0.76 26.15
CA ILE A 64 -17.17 0.38 27.21
C ILE A 64 -15.80 1.05 27.04
N GLY A 65 -15.67 1.99 26.09
CA GLY A 65 -14.43 2.67 25.78
C GLY A 65 -13.31 1.68 25.45
N LEU A 66 -12.18 1.76 26.17
CA LEU A 66 -11.03 0.89 25.92
C LEU A 66 -11.09 -0.47 26.65
N GLY A 67 -12.25 -0.85 27.19
CA GLY A 67 -12.41 -2.10 27.96
C GLY A 67 -11.93 -3.36 27.21
N ASN A 68 -12.24 -3.48 25.92
CA ASN A 68 -11.80 -4.59 25.07
C ASN A 68 -10.26 -4.68 24.98
N TYR A 69 -9.58 -3.54 24.85
CA TYR A 69 -8.12 -3.49 24.76
C TYR A 69 -7.47 -3.96 26.06
N TRP A 70 -7.98 -3.52 27.21
CA TRP A 70 -7.47 -3.96 28.50
C TRP A 70 -7.70 -5.45 28.76
N ALA A 71 -8.85 -5.98 28.32
CA ALA A 71 -9.14 -7.41 28.40
C ALA A 71 -8.14 -8.24 27.58
N ILE A 72 -7.85 -7.83 26.34
CA ILE A 72 -6.91 -8.52 25.45
C ILE A 72 -5.48 -8.49 26.01
N LEU A 73 -5.04 -7.36 26.59
CA LEU A 73 -3.70 -7.23 27.17
C LEU A 73 -3.45 -8.21 28.34
N ARG A 74 -4.51 -8.67 29.00
CA ARG A 74 -4.44 -9.65 30.10
C ARG A 74 -4.68 -11.08 29.63
N ASP A 75 -5.02 -11.30 28.36
CA ASP A 75 -5.31 -12.62 27.81
C ASP A 75 -4.02 -13.34 27.39
N ALA A 76 -3.70 -14.43 28.09
CA ALA A 76 -2.55 -15.26 27.77
C ALA A 76 -2.64 -15.89 26.36
N ARG A 77 -3.86 -16.19 25.87
CA ARG A 77 -4.06 -16.76 24.53
C ARG A 77 -3.68 -15.74 23.45
N PHE A 78 -4.04 -14.47 23.65
CA PHE A 78 -3.65 -13.39 22.75
C PHE A 78 -2.13 -13.29 22.64
N TRP A 79 -1.40 -13.27 23.76
CA TRP A 79 0.06 -13.20 23.75
C TRP A 79 0.72 -14.43 23.13
N ASN A 80 0.19 -15.62 23.38
CA ASN A 80 0.70 -16.85 22.76
C ASN A 80 0.48 -16.82 21.24
N ALA A 81 -0.70 -16.42 20.77
CA ALA A 81 -0.98 -16.27 19.35
C ALA A 81 -0.09 -15.20 18.71
N LEU A 82 0.06 -14.03 19.35
CA LEU A 82 0.90 -12.94 18.86
C LEU A 82 2.37 -13.37 18.72
N ARG A 83 2.91 -14.07 19.72
CA ARG A 83 4.27 -14.62 19.67
C ARG A 83 4.41 -15.62 18.54
N PHE A 84 3.49 -16.58 18.43
CA PHE A 84 3.52 -17.58 17.37
C PHE A 84 3.50 -16.92 15.98
N THR A 85 2.57 -16.00 15.73
CA THR A 85 2.47 -15.27 14.46
C THR A 85 3.74 -14.45 14.19
N GLY A 86 4.30 -13.79 15.21
CA GLY A 86 5.55 -13.04 15.08
C GLY A 86 6.74 -13.93 14.71
N TYR A 87 6.95 -15.03 15.43
CA TYR A 87 8.00 -16.01 15.14
C TYR A 87 7.82 -16.62 13.74
N TYR A 88 6.60 -17.05 13.42
CA TYR A 88 6.27 -17.59 12.10
C TYR A 88 6.60 -16.58 10.98
N THR A 89 6.14 -15.34 11.11
CA THR A 89 6.36 -14.29 10.11
C THR A 89 7.85 -14.01 9.90
N LEU A 90 8.61 -13.92 10.99
CA LEU A 90 10.05 -13.66 10.92
C LEU A 90 10.79 -14.80 10.20
N ILE A 91 10.53 -16.06 10.61
CA ILE A 91 11.16 -17.24 10.02
C ILE A 91 10.82 -17.35 8.54
N VAL A 92 9.54 -17.22 8.19
CA VAL A 92 9.07 -17.32 6.80
C VAL A 92 9.67 -16.21 5.94
N THR A 93 9.71 -14.97 6.44
CA THR A 93 10.29 -13.84 5.70
C THR A 93 11.78 -14.06 5.43
N ILE A 94 12.55 -14.50 6.43
CA ILE A 94 13.97 -14.83 6.26
C ILE A 94 14.14 -15.96 5.23
N ALA A 95 13.33 -17.02 5.32
CA ALA A 95 13.37 -18.13 4.38
C ALA A 95 13.05 -17.69 2.94
N ILE A 96 12.03 -16.83 2.77
CA ILE A 96 11.68 -16.26 1.46
C ILE A 96 12.86 -15.47 0.90
N PHE A 97 13.47 -14.57 1.67
CA PHE A 97 14.62 -13.81 1.17
C PHE A 97 15.86 -14.66 0.92
N ALA A 98 16.10 -15.68 1.74
CA ALA A 98 17.19 -16.63 1.56
C ALA A 98 17.08 -17.39 0.22
N VAL A 99 15.87 -17.57 -0.32
CA VAL A 99 15.65 -18.20 -1.64
C VAL A 99 15.54 -17.16 -2.75
N ALA A 100 14.81 -16.07 -2.52
CA ALA A 100 14.53 -15.04 -3.52
C ALA A 100 15.80 -14.31 -3.98
N PHE A 101 16.72 -13.98 -3.06
CA PHE A 101 17.94 -13.26 -3.43
C PHE A 101 18.92 -14.09 -4.27
N PRO A 102 19.25 -15.36 -3.91
CA PRO A 102 20.04 -16.20 -4.81
C PRO A 102 19.40 -16.38 -6.19
N LEU A 103 18.07 -16.55 -6.23
CA LEU A 103 17.35 -16.70 -7.49
C LEU A 103 17.40 -15.43 -8.34
N ALA A 104 17.22 -14.26 -7.73
CA ALA A 104 17.35 -12.97 -8.41
C ALA A 104 18.76 -12.78 -9.00
N ILE A 105 19.80 -13.04 -8.21
CA ILE A 105 21.21 -12.96 -8.66
C ILE A 105 21.49 -13.95 -9.80
N PHE A 106 20.92 -15.17 -9.73
CA PHE A 106 21.07 -16.16 -10.79
C PHE A 106 20.46 -15.69 -12.12
N ILE A 107 19.30 -15.01 -12.07
CA ILE A 107 18.61 -14.48 -13.25
C ILE A 107 19.32 -13.25 -13.82
N GLU A 108 19.90 -12.40 -12.97
CA GLU A 108 20.52 -11.13 -13.38
C GLU A 108 21.84 -11.29 -14.16
N ARG A 109 22.44 -12.49 -14.16
CA ARG A 109 23.67 -12.72 -14.93
C ARG A 109 23.41 -12.52 -16.44
N PRO A 110 24.11 -11.59 -17.11
CA PRO A 110 23.98 -11.42 -18.56
C PRO A 110 24.43 -12.71 -19.24
N ARG A 111 23.52 -13.37 -19.96
CA ARG A 111 23.86 -14.55 -20.75
C ARG A 111 24.79 -14.11 -21.89
N PRO A 112 25.98 -14.72 -22.06
CA PRO A 112 26.95 -14.32 -23.10
C PRO A 112 26.43 -14.51 -24.54
N PHE A 113 25.30 -15.18 -24.73
CA PHE A 113 24.71 -15.48 -26.04
C PHE A 113 23.76 -14.41 -26.60
N THR A 114 23.58 -13.26 -25.94
CA THR A 114 22.71 -12.18 -26.46
C THR A 114 23.32 -11.40 -27.63
N ASN A 115 24.63 -11.53 -27.86
CA ASN A 115 25.30 -10.92 -29.02
C ASN A 115 25.18 -11.76 -30.31
N LEU A 116 24.61 -12.97 -30.27
CA LEU A 116 24.48 -13.81 -31.47
C LEU A 116 23.23 -13.52 -32.32
N TYR A 117 22.30 -12.69 -31.83
CA TYR A 117 21.01 -12.42 -32.47
C TYR A 117 20.86 -10.98 -33.00
N ARG A 118 21.95 -10.20 -33.03
CA ARG A 118 21.97 -8.78 -33.42
C ARG A 118 22.63 -8.51 -34.78
N THR A 119 22.63 -9.49 -35.66
CA THR A 119 23.01 -9.35 -37.08
C THR A 119 21.78 -9.61 -37.93
#